data_AF-A0A7G8J0M1-F1
#
_entry.id   AF-A0A7G8J0M1-F1
#
_cell.length_a   1.000
_cell.length_b   1.000
_cell.length_c   1.000
_cell.angle_alpha   90.00
_cell.angle_beta   90.00
_cell.angle_gamma   90.00
#
_symmetry.space_group_name_H-M   'P 1'
#
loop_
_entity.id
_entity.type
_entity.pdbx_description
1 polymer ?
#
loop_
_entity_poly.entity_id
_entity_poly.type
_entity_poly.pdbx_seq_one_letter_code
_entity_poly.pdbx_strand_id
1 'polypeptide(L)'
;MLLKLAKTCQHRVSSEVDAMPRSVSAVVVGSLLCLLAGCSTGGSGGDQRQAIKLKVLFCNVESGTFIDANRDSVLSVGDSVSYRLAVARLGGAVQGCEQANGSFYGLEQVVERRVLKGETVFLTHAQGTLTFKDGNIQTRSLGSLQSSAAVTPSLESGTLTLSLGDLFPSNHGATLIGQGGAFSGTVGSADFVSDTPPYALLKLHSQFGS
;
A
#
# COMPACT_ATOMS: atom_id res chain seq x y z
N MET A 1 32.82 25.53 -25.27
CA MET A 1 33.36 25.34 -26.63
C MET A 1 34.32 24.15 -26.57
N LEU A 2 33.79 22.93 -26.65
CA LEU A 2 33.73 22.07 -27.87
C LEU A 2 35.12 21.74 -28.44
N LEU A 3 35.68 20.55 -28.18
CA LEU A 3 35.48 19.23 -28.84
C LEU A 3 36.36 19.04 -30.10
N LYS A 4 37.27 18.02 -30.11
CA LYS A 4 37.19 16.81 -30.98
C LYS A 4 38.50 16.02 -31.19
N LEU A 5 38.35 14.69 -31.08
CA LEU A 5 38.93 13.55 -31.86
C LEU A 5 40.45 13.29 -31.83
N ALA A 6 40.97 12.05 -31.89
CA ALA A 6 40.43 10.69 -32.04
C ALA A 6 41.52 9.70 -31.58
N LYS A 7 41.15 8.48 -31.14
CA LYS A 7 42.06 7.32 -31.22
C LYS A 7 41.28 6.06 -31.62
N THR A 8 41.42 5.79 -32.91
CA THR A 8 41.54 4.53 -33.64
C THR A 8 41.02 3.24 -33.00
N CYS A 9 40.02 2.66 -33.65
CA CYS A 9 39.56 1.29 -33.51
C CYS A 9 40.50 0.36 -34.30
N GLN A 10 41.02 -0.70 -33.70
CA GLN A 10 41.71 -1.79 -34.41
C GLN A 10 41.00 -3.11 -34.16
N HIS A 11 40.43 -3.65 -35.24
CA HIS A 11 40.01 -5.04 -35.38
C HIS A 11 41.21 -5.98 -35.23
N ARG A 12 41.04 -7.06 -34.46
CA ARG A 12 41.84 -8.28 -34.66
C ARG A 12 40.92 -9.49 -34.64
N VAL A 13 40.69 -10.03 -35.83
CA VAL A 13 40.14 -11.37 -36.06
C VAL A 13 41.30 -12.35 -35.94
N SER A 14 41.13 -13.43 -35.19
CA SER A 14 41.85 -14.68 -35.43
C SER A 14 40.92 -15.85 -35.15
N SER A 15 40.64 -16.53 -36.25
CA SER A 15 39.95 -17.80 -36.40
C SER A 15 40.98 -18.91 -36.24
N GLU A 16 40.64 -19.98 -35.55
CA GLU A 16 41.09 -21.32 -35.94
C GLU A 16 40.05 -22.36 -35.51
N VAL A 17 39.49 -23.01 -36.53
CA VAL A 17 38.46 -24.04 -36.51
C VAL A 17 39.09 -25.22 -37.27
N ASP A 18 39.21 -26.36 -36.60
CA ASP A 18 39.45 -27.68 -37.18
C ASP A 18 38.52 -28.64 -36.39
N ALA A 19 37.79 -29.60 -36.94
CA ALA A 19 37.79 -30.16 -38.28
C ALA A 19 36.39 -30.72 -38.61
N MET A 20 36.06 -30.72 -39.90
CA MET A 20 34.88 -31.36 -40.51
C MET A 20 35.26 -32.77 -41.02
N PRO A 21 34.27 -33.64 -41.29
CA PRO A 21 34.26 -34.16 -42.65
C PRO A 21 32.90 -34.01 -43.35
N ARG A 22 33.03 -33.94 -44.66
CA ARG A 22 32.08 -33.52 -45.69
C ARG A 22 30.97 -34.55 -45.93
N SER A 23 29.78 -34.07 -46.29
CA SER A 23 29.10 -34.54 -47.51
C SER A 23 28.06 -33.54 -48.01
N VAL A 24 27.95 -33.49 -49.33
CA VAL A 24 27.34 -32.48 -50.19
C VAL A 24 25.86 -32.79 -50.39
N SER A 25 24.98 -31.78 -50.30
CA SER A 25 23.86 -31.57 -51.25
C SER A 25 23.17 -30.23 -50.98
N ALA A 26 23.25 -29.34 -51.97
CA ALA A 26 22.49 -28.11 -52.04
C ALA A 26 21.03 -28.44 -52.38
N VAL A 27 20.07 -27.86 -51.64
CA VAL A 27 18.69 -27.73 -52.11
C VAL A 27 18.27 -26.27 -51.91
N VAL A 28 17.90 -25.67 -53.04
CA VAL A 28 17.42 -24.31 -53.20
C VAL A 28 15.98 -24.20 -52.68
N VAL A 29 15.76 -23.15 -51.88
CA VAL A 29 14.55 -22.32 -51.72
C VAL A 29 13.25 -22.85 -52.35
N GLY A 30 12.26 -23.11 -51.50
CA GLY A 30 10.87 -23.30 -51.89
C GLY A 30 9.94 -22.86 -50.77
N SER A 31 9.31 -21.70 -50.96
CA SER A 31 8.31 -21.08 -50.08
C SER A 31 7.25 -22.04 -49.58
N LEU A 32 6.99 -22.06 -48.27
CA LEU A 32 5.74 -22.59 -47.73
C LEU A 32 5.33 -21.82 -46.46
N LEU A 33 4.82 -20.60 -46.65
CA LEU A 33 3.98 -19.93 -45.65
C LEU A 33 2.61 -20.62 -45.67
N CYS A 34 2.48 -21.74 -44.94
CA CYS A 34 1.17 -22.32 -44.66
C CYS A 34 0.58 -21.64 -43.41
N LEU A 35 -0.48 -20.87 -43.68
CA LEU A 35 -1.46 -20.38 -42.73
C LEU A 35 -1.90 -21.50 -41.78
N LEU A 36 -1.38 -21.53 -40.56
CA LEU A 36 -2.13 -22.08 -39.44
C LEU A 36 -3.13 -21.01 -39.01
N ALA A 37 -4.28 -21.01 -39.68
CA ALA A 37 -5.52 -20.50 -39.12
C ALA A 37 -5.84 -21.36 -37.88
N GLY A 38 -5.19 -21.05 -36.77
CA GLY A 38 -5.65 -21.47 -35.46
C GLY A 38 -6.96 -20.73 -35.20
N CYS A 39 -8.06 -21.47 -35.13
CA CYS A 39 -9.30 -21.01 -34.53
C CYS A 39 -9.01 -20.60 -33.08
N SER A 40 -8.57 -19.36 -32.87
CA SER A 40 -8.70 -18.69 -31.59
C SER A 40 -10.18 -18.42 -31.45
N THR A 41 -10.88 -19.36 -30.82
CA THR A 41 -12.20 -19.10 -30.26
C THR A 41 -12.08 -17.81 -29.47
N GLY A 42 -12.78 -16.78 -29.94
CA GLY A 42 -12.91 -15.50 -29.28
C GLY A 42 -13.57 -15.67 -27.92
N GLY A 43 -12.78 -16.07 -26.94
CA GLY A 43 -13.06 -15.89 -25.54
C GLY A 43 -12.65 -14.47 -25.18
N SER A 44 -13.49 -13.49 -25.49
CA SER A 44 -13.51 -12.23 -24.74
C SER A 44 -14.08 -12.51 -23.34
N GLY A 45 -13.49 -13.45 -22.62
CA GLY A 45 -13.66 -13.61 -21.19
C GLY A 45 -12.60 -12.76 -20.53
N GLY A 46 -12.80 -11.44 -20.54
CA GLY A 46 -12.13 -10.62 -19.54
C GLY A 46 -12.56 -11.19 -18.20
N ASP A 47 -11.65 -11.86 -17.51
CA ASP A 47 -11.81 -12.31 -16.14
C ASP A 47 -12.14 -11.05 -15.30
N GLN A 48 -13.43 -10.72 -15.22
CA GLN A 48 -13.94 -9.67 -14.34
C GLN A 48 -13.85 -10.20 -12.92
N ARG A 49 -12.61 -10.36 -12.42
CA ARG A 49 -12.38 -10.53 -10.99
C ARG A 49 -13.02 -9.33 -10.32
N GLN A 50 -14.17 -9.55 -9.69
CA GLN A 50 -14.97 -8.48 -9.15
C GLN A 50 -14.22 -7.88 -7.95
N ALA A 51 -13.59 -6.73 -8.17
CA ALA A 51 -12.86 -6.04 -7.13
C ALA A 51 -13.83 -5.58 -6.03
N ILE A 52 -13.55 -5.94 -4.78
CA ILE A 52 -14.29 -5.46 -3.62
C ILE A 52 -13.88 -4.00 -3.40
N LYS A 53 -14.87 -3.08 -3.46
CA LYS A 53 -14.67 -1.66 -3.20
C LYS A 53 -15.47 -1.25 -1.97
N LEU A 54 -14.80 -0.68 -0.98
CA LEU A 54 -15.45 -0.23 0.26
C LEU A 54 -15.12 1.24 0.52
N LYS A 55 -16.09 1.97 1.09
CA LYS A 55 -15.86 3.26 1.73
C LYS A 55 -16.11 3.09 3.23
N VAL A 56 -15.10 3.42 4.04
CA VAL A 56 -15.14 3.26 5.49
C VAL A 56 -14.90 4.61 6.15
N LEU A 57 -15.85 5.10 6.94
CA LEU A 57 -15.68 6.33 7.72
C LEU A 57 -15.02 6.01 9.06
N PHE A 58 -14.10 6.87 9.51
CA PHE A 58 -13.54 6.86 10.87
C PHE A 58 -14.35 7.81 11.74
N CYS A 59 -15.06 7.29 12.73
CA CYS A 59 -16.18 8.01 13.33
C CYS A 59 -15.82 8.72 14.63
N ASN A 60 -15.13 8.03 15.53
CA ASN A 60 -14.66 8.60 16.79
C ASN A 60 -13.49 7.77 17.32
N VAL A 61 -12.64 8.45 18.09
CA VAL A 61 -11.59 7.80 18.89
C VAL A 61 -12.25 7.23 20.13
N GLU A 62 -12.08 5.94 20.37
CA GLU A 62 -12.60 5.25 21.57
C GLU A 62 -11.52 5.14 22.65
N SER A 63 -10.26 4.92 22.24
CA SER A 63 -9.11 4.89 23.13
C SER A 63 -7.81 5.19 22.38
N GLY A 64 -6.81 5.67 23.12
CA GLY A 64 -5.46 5.93 22.65
C GLY A 64 -4.44 5.64 23.74
N THR A 65 -3.26 5.19 23.36
CA THR A 65 -2.14 4.89 24.27
C THR A 65 -0.84 5.33 23.63
N PHE A 66 0.02 5.96 24.43
CA PHE A 66 1.36 6.35 24.05
C PHE A 66 2.40 5.55 24.83
N ILE A 67 3.45 5.11 24.14
CA ILE A 67 4.63 4.47 24.71
C ILE A 67 5.83 5.35 24.38
N ASP A 68 6.37 5.94 25.43
CA ASP A 68 7.64 6.67 25.42
C ASP A 68 8.78 5.67 25.51
N ALA A 69 9.46 5.43 24.39
CA ALA A 69 10.52 4.44 24.31
C ALA A 69 11.82 4.93 24.99
N ASN A 70 12.08 6.23 24.97
CA ASN A 70 13.34 6.82 25.43
C ASN A 70 13.22 7.51 26.81
N ARG A 71 11.99 7.65 27.34
CA ARG A 71 11.63 8.26 28.62
C ARG A 71 11.96 9.74 28.73
N ASP A 72 11.98 10.47 27.62
CA ASP A 72 12.19 11.92 27.61
C ASP A 72 10.88 12.72 27.73
N SER A 73 9.74 12.02 27.79
CA SER A 73 8.37 12.55 27.83
C SER A 73 7.98 13.40 26.61
N VAL A 74 8.69 13.28 25.50
CA VAL A 74 8.47 14.00 24.25
C VAL A 74 8.21 12.99 23.15
N LEU A 75 7.10 13.16 22.41
CA LEU A 75 6.86 12.37 21.20
C LEU A 75 8.02 12.53 20.23
N SER A 76 8.77 11.45 20.03
CA SER A 76 10.03 11.45 19.31
C SER A 76 10.24 10.12 18.57
N VAL A 77 11.35 10.03 17.82
CA VAL A 77 11.66 8.85 17.00
C VAL A 77 11.85 7.62 17.89
N GLY A 78 11.15 6.55 17.57
CA GLY A 78 11.16 5.29 18.33
C GLY A 78 9.91 5.08 19.17
N ASP A 79 9.21 6.16 19.53
CA ASP A 79 7.97 6.07 20.30
C ASP A 79 6.84 5.44 19.50
N SER A 80 5.84 4.94 20.23
CA SER A 80 4.68 4.30 19.62
C SER A 80 3.37 4.85 20.14
N VAL A 81 2.40 4.98 19.25
CA VAL A 81 1.02 5.34 19.54
C VAL A 81 0.13 4.20 19.06
N SER A 82 -0.80 3.76 19.91
CA SER A 82 -1.86 2.85 19.50
C SER A 82 -3.23 3.44 19.81
N TYR A 83 -4.23 3.11 19.00
CA TYR A 83 -5.56 3.67 19.15
C TYR A 83 -6.63 2.72 18.63
N ARG A 84 -7.85 2.89 19.16
CA ARG A 84 -9.05 2.21 18.67
C ARG A 84 -10.08 3.24 18.23
N LEU A 85 -10.63 3.05 17.05
CA LEU A 85 -11.66 3.88 16.46
C LEU A 85 -12.92 3.06 16.19
N ALA A 86 -14.08 3.66 16.40
CA ALA A 86 -15.31 3.16 15.77
C ALA A 86 -15.30 3.53 14.28
N VAL A 87 -15.76 2.61 13.43
CA VAL A 87 -15.85 2.86 11.98
C VAL A 87 -17.20 2.48 11.40
N ALA A 88 -17.59 3.15 10.32
CA ALA A 88 -18.79 2.84 9.54
C ALA A 88 -18.41 2.42 8.12
N ARG A 89 -18.59 1.14 7.80
CA ARG A 89 -18.54 0.64 6.41
C ARG A 89 -19.84 1.02 5.72
N LEU A 90 -19.77 1.98 4.82
CA LEU A 90 -20.94 2.48 4.08
C LEU A 90 -21.48 1.42 3.11
N GLY A 91 -22.80 1.41 2.96
CA GLY A 91 -23.52 0.51 2.07
C GLY A 91 -24.83 0.01 2.72
N GLY A 92 -25.83 -0.28 1.89
CA GLY A 92 -27.14 -0.73 2.36
C GLY A 92 -27.78 0.26 3.34
N ALA A 93 -28.02 -0.17 4.57
CA ALA A 93 -28.61 0.65 5.63
C ALA A 93 -27.61 1.57 6.36
N VAL A 94 -26.30 1.37 6.19
CA VAL A 94 -25.27 2.18 6.87
C VAL A 94 -24.91 3.37 6.00
N GLN A 95 -25.30 4.56 6.44
CA GLN A 95 -25.16 5.82 5.70
C GLN A 95 -24.17 6.78 6.35
N GLY A 96 -23.84 6.58 7.62
CA GLY A 96 -22.89 7.43 8.33
C GLY A 96 -22.45 6.85 9.67
N CYS A 97 -21.78 7.69 10.46
CA CYS A 97 -21.19 7.30 11.73
C CYS A 97 -22.19 6.94 12.82
N GLU A 98 -23.42 7.46 12.74
CA GLU A 98 -24.54 7.06 13.60
C GLU A 98 -24.89 5.57 13.49
N GLN A 99 -24.43 4.89 12.43
CA GLN A 99 -24.59 3.44 12.22
C GLN A 99 -23.24 2.72 12.15
N ALA A 100 -22.25 3.17 12.93
CA ALA A 100 -20.96 2.50 13.04
C ALA A 100 -21.13 0.99 13.26
N ASN A 101 -20.42 0.19 12.46
CA ASN A 101 -20.62 -1.26 12.34
C ASN A 101 -19.30 -2.04 12.33
N GLY A 102 -18.21 -1.40 12.74
CA GLY A 102 -16.90 -2.01 12.84
C GLY A 102 -15.98 -1.21 13.75
N SER A 103 -14.73 -1.66 13.84
CA SER A 103 -13.67 -0.91 14.50
C SER A 103 -12.38 -0.93 13.70
N PHE A 104 -11.52 0.07 13.95
CA PHE A 104 -10.15 0.12 13.48
C PHE A 104 -9.21 0.16 14.68
N TYR A 105 -8.30 -0.80 14.76
CA TYR A 105 -7.17 -0.71 15.69
C TYR A 105 -5.93 -0.28 14.92
N GLY A 106 -5.33 0.84 15.29
CA GLY A 106 -4.13 1.40 14.68
C GLY A 106 -2.94 1.32 15.63
N LEU A 107 -1.76 1.11 15.05
CA LEU A 107 -0.45 1.17 15.70
C LEU A 107 0.49 1.96 14.81
N GLU A 108 1.13 2.97 15.39
CA GLU A 108 2.04 3.87 14.72
C GLU A 108 3.34 3.99 15.49
N GLN A 109 4.46 3.69 14.84
CA GLN A 109 5.78 3.94 15.38
C GLN A 109 6.37 5.18 14.71
N VAL A 110 6.82 6.16 15.50
CA VAL A 110 7.46 7.36 14.97
C VAL A 110 8.83 7.00 14.39
N VAL A 111 9.03 7.33 13.11
CA VAL A 111 10.30 7.11 12.41
C VAL A 111 11.03 8.41 12.11
N GLU A 112 10.30 9.53 12.05
CA GLU A 112 10.91 10.83 11.80
C GLU A 112 10.05 11.98 12.30
N ARG A 113 10.70 13.06 12.74
CA ARG A 113 10.07 14.33 13.07
C ARG A 113 10.45 15.38 12.02
N ARG A 114 9.47 16.07 11.46
CA ARG A 114 9.67 17.16 10.49
C ARG A 114 8.81 18.38 10.83
N VAL A 115 9.15 19.51 10.22
CA VAL A 115 8.33 20.72 10.25
C VAL A 115 7.77 20.96 8.86
N LEU A 116 6.44 20.98 8.72
CA LEU A 116 5.73 21.24 7.48
C LEU A 116 4.83 22.46 7.68
N LYS A 117 5.04 23.53 6.89
CA LYS A 117 4.28 24.78 6.99
C LYS A 117 4.24 25.39 8.41
N GLY A 118 5.30 25.18 9.20
CA GLY A 118 5.39 25.66 10.58
C GLY A 118 4.82 24.70 11.64
N GLU A 119 4.21 23.60 11.22
CA GLU A 119 3.63 22.60 12.12
C GLU A 119 4.57 21.39 12.26
N THR A 120 4.66 20.83 13.48
CA THR A 120 5.41 19.59 13.69
C THR A 120 4.57 18.42 13.22
N VAL A 121 5.13 17.62 12.30
CA VAL A 121 4.52 16.39 11.78
C VAL A 121 5.48 15.24 12.03
N PHE A 122 4.94 14.13 12.52
CA PHE A 122 5.67 12.90 12.76
C PHE A 122 5.34 11.90 11.66
N LEU A 123 6.35 11.44 10.93
CA LEU A 123 6.18 10.32 10.01
C LEU A 123 6.23 9.03 10.79
N THR A 124 5.36 8.10 10.43
CA THR A 124 5.19 6.86 11.18
C THR A 124 5.21 5.63 10.27
N HIS A 125 5.68 4.51 10.81
CA HIS A 125 5.26 3.21 10.31
C HIS A 125 3.87 2.93 10.86
N ALA A 126 2.86 3.04 10.01
CA ALA A 126 1.47 2.82 10.39
C ALA A 126 1.02 1.41 9.99
N GLN A 127 0.42 0.72 10.96
CA GLN A 127 -0.22 -0.58 10.78
C GLN A 127 -1.59 -0.52 11.41
N GLY A 128 -2.56 -1.20 10.81
CA GLY A 128 -3.88 -1.23 11.38
C GLY A 128 -4.68 -2.46 11.01
N THR A 129 -5.79 -2.66 11.70
CA THR A 129 -6.74 -3.74 11.42
C THR A 129 -8.15 -3.19 11.44
N LEU A 130 -8.80 -3.20 10.28
CA LEU A 130 -10.24 -3.01 10.16
C LEU A 130 -10.94 -4.32 10.53
N THR A 131 -11.90 -4.24 11.43
CA THR A 131 -12.70 -5.38 11.88
C THR A 131 -14.17 -5.08 11.69
N PHE A 132 -14.84 -5.94 10.92
CA PHE A 132 -16.29 -5.96 10.71
C PHE A 132 -16.84 -7.31 11.17
N LYS A 133 -18.18 -7.42 11.25
CA LYS A 133 -18.84 -8.68 11.62
C LYS A 133 -18.51 -9.83 10.66
N ASP A 134 -18.28 -9.53 9.39
CA ASP A 134 -18.06 -10.51 8.32
C ASP A 134 -16.59 -10.74 7.98
N GLY A 135 -15.63 -10.06 8.63
CA GLY A 135 -14.21 -10.27 8.37
C GLY A 135 -13.31 -9.13 8.83
N ASN A 136 -12.01 -9.29 8.58
CA ASN A 136 -10.99 -8.31 8.94
C ASN A 136 -9.96 -8.09 7.84
N ILE A 137 -9.38 -6.90 7.83
CA ILE A 137 -8.43 -6.43 6.83
C ILE A 137 -7.28 -5.73 7.55
N GLN A 138 -6.06 -6.20 7.34
CA GLN A 138 -4.85 -5.53 7.81
C GLN A 138 -4.46 -4.42 6.83
N THR A 139 -3.99 -3.29 7.37
CA THR A 139 -3.47 -2.15 6.64
C THR A 139 -2.02 -1.91 7.01
N ARG A 140 -1.19 -1.49 6.05
CA ARG A 140 0.19 -1.02 6.29
C ARG A 140 0.51 0.17 5.40
N SER A 141 1.06 1.24 5.98
CA SER A 141 1.41 2.48 5.29
C SER A 141 2.61 3.17 5.96
N LEU A 142 3.17 4.17 5.26
CA LEU A 142 3.80 5.29 5.93
C LEU A 142 2.67 6.25 6.33
N GLY A 143 2.45 6.41 7.62
CA GLY A 143 1.45 7.31 8.17
C GLY A 143 2.06 8.65 8.56
N SER A 144 1.21 9.52 9.10
CA SER A 144 1.66 10.71 9.78
C SER A 144 0.74 11.05 10.95
N LEU A 145 1.36 11.47 12.05
CA LEU A 145 0.67 12.03 13.20
C LEU A 145 0.96 13.52 13.27
N GLN A 146 -0.07 14.27 13.64
CA GLN A 146 0.05 15.66 14.01
C GLN A 146 -0.37 15.81 15.46
N SER A 147 0.40 16.58 16.23
CA SER A 147 0.03 16.94 17.59
C SER A 147 -0.63 18.31 17.54
N SER A 148 -1.96 18.38 17.56
CA SER A 148 -2.72 19.64 17.47
C SER A 148 -2.55 20.58 18.67
N ALA A 149 -2.11 20.08 19.80
CA ALA A 149 -1.66 20.89 20.92
C ALA A 149 -0.53 20.15 21.61
N ALA A 150 0.48 20.89 22.06
CA ALA A 150 1.58 20.43 22.87
C ALA A 150 1.17 19.19 23.68
N VAL A 151 1.70 18.04 23.27
CA VAL A 151 1.81 16.89 24.15
C VAL A 151 2.72 17.34 25.29
N THR A 152 2.14 18.06 26.25
CA THR A 152 2.85 18.60 27.40
C THR A 152 3.19 17.41 28.29
N PRO A 153 4.47 17.26 28.69
CA PRO A 153 4.97 16.05 29.31
C PRO A 153 4.37 15.89 30.72
N SER A 154 3.38 15.02 30.82
CA SER A 154 3.22 14.15 31.99
C SER A 154 3.29 12.67 31.59
N LEU A 155 3.86 12.38 30.42
CA LEU A 155 3.78 11.08 29.77
C LEU A 155 4.85 10.12 30.33
N GLU A 156 4.60 9.59 31.52
CA GLU A 156 4.85 8.16 31.67
C GLU A 156 3.93 7.43 30.67
N SER A 157 4.39 6.31 30.10
CA SER A 157 3.59 5.52 29.15
C SER A 157 2.16 5.34 29.66
N GLY A 158 1.15 5.66 28.84
CA GLY A 158 -0.21 5.79 29.35
C GLY A 158 -1.25 6.23 28.34
N THR A 159 -2.43 6.61 28.85
CA THR A 159 -3.58 7.06 28.04
C THR A 159 -3.24 8.32 27.27
N LEU A 160 -3.55 8.32 25.97
CA LEU A 160 -3.36 9.47 25.09
C LEU A 160 -4.72 9.91 24.53
N THR A 161 -5.03 11.19 24.68
CA THR A 161 -6.19 11.80 24.04
C THR A 161 -5.80 12.28 22.65
N LEU A 162 -6.45 11.73 21.62
CA LEU A 162 -6.25 12.10 20.22
C LEU A 162 -7.57 12.53 19.62
N SER A 163 -7.52 13.51 18.72
CA SER A 163 -8.61 13.78 17.79
C SER A 163 -8.42 12.98 16.50
N LEU A 164 -9.48 12.87 15.69
CA LEU A 164 -9.36 12.29 14.35
C LEU A 164 -8.46 13.13 13.43
N GLY A 165 -8.37 14.45 13.65
CA GLY A 165 -7.46 15.32 12.90
C GLY A 165 -5.98 15.04 13.21
N ASP A 166 -5.67 14.65 14.45
CA ASP A 166 -4.31 14.27 14.85
C ASP A 166 -3.85 12.96 14.16
N LEU A 167 -4.79 12.03 13.96
CA LEU A 167 -4.58 10.71 13.37
C LEU A 167 -4.61 10.71 11.84
N PHE A 168 -5.34 11.64 11.24
CA PHE A 168 -5.48 11.77 9.79
C PHE A 168 -5.16 13.21 9.34
N PRO A 169 -3.95 13.73 9.59
CA PRO A 169 -3.60 15.12 9.27
C PRO A 169 -3.44 15.36 7.76
N SER A 170 -3.30 14.28 6.98
CA SER A 170 -3.13 14.36 5.53
C SER A 170 -3.54 13.06 4.85
N ASN A 171 -3.83 13.13 3.55
CA ASN A 171 -4.11 11.95 2.74
C ASN A 171 -2.87 11.07 2.62
N HIS A 172 -3.05 9.75 2.71
CA HIS A 172 -1.98 8.80 2.47
C HIS A 172 -2.50 7.48 1.89
N GLY A 173 -1.61 6.73 1.24
CA GLY A 173 -1.92 5.41 0.71
C GLY A 173 -1.53 4.30 1.68
N ALA A 174 -2.23 3.18 1.62
CA ALA A 174 -1.89 1.97 2.36
C ALA A 174 -2.02 0.72 1.48
N THR A 175 -1.28 -0.32 1.87
CA THR A 175 -1.46 -1.67 1.37
C THR A 175 -2.44 -2.43 2.25
N LEU A 176 -3.19 -3.35 1.66
CA LEU A 176 -4.22 -4.13 2.32
C LEU A 176 -3.97 -5.63 2.16
N ILE A 177 -4.22 -6.37 3.24
CA ILE A 177 -4.27 -7.84 3.25
C ILE A 177 -5.55 -8.25 3.98
N GLY A 178 -6.45 -8.96 3.30
CA GLY A 178 -7.62 -9.52 3.95
C GLY A 178 -7.22 -10.75 4.78
N GLN A 179 -7.44 -10.68 6.09
CA GLN A 179 -6.93 -11.67 7.05
C GLN A 179 -7.98 -12.71 7.48
N GLY A 180 -9.26 -12.50 7.15
CA GLY A 180 -10.31 -13.44 7.52
C GLY A 180 -11.70 -13.07 7.03
N GLY A 181 -12.62 -14.05 7.12
CA GLY A 181 -14.02 -13.91 6.72
C GLY A 181 -14.18 -13.60 5.23
N ALA A 182 -15.08 -12.68 4.91
CA ALA A 182 -15.40 -12.23 3.56
C ALA A 182 -14.22 -11.61 2.80
N PHE A 183 -13.12 -11.28 3.50
CA PHE A 183 -11.92 -10.70 2.90
C PHE A 183 -10.77 -11.71 2.78
N SER A 184 -10.93 -12.94 3.27
CA SER A 184 -9.88 -13.96 3.23
C SER A 184 -9.34 -14.17 1.81
N GLY A 185 -8.01 -14.21 1.66
CA GLY A 185 -7.37 -14.42 0.36
C GLY A 185 -7.37 -13.21 -0.56
N THR A 186 -7.70 -12.01 -0.06
CA THR A 186 -7.66 -10.77 -0.85
C THR A 186 -6.44 -9.91 -0.51
N VAL A 187 -5.96 -9.12 -1.48
CA VAL A 187 -4.96 -8.06 -1.31
C VAL A 187 -5.43 -6.80 -2.03
N GLY A 188 -4.82 -5.66 -1.71
CA GLY A 188 -5.05 -4.45 -2.47
C GLY A 188 -4.49 -3.21 -1.84
N SER A 189 -5.19 -2.09 -2.04
CA SER A 189 -4.76 -0.78 -1.58
C SER A 189 -5.91 0.02 -0.98
N ALA A 190 -5.57 0.96 -0.11
CA ALA A 190 -6.49 1.96 0.39
C ALA A 190 -5.94 3.37 0.20
N ASP A 191 -6.85 4.29 -0.07
CA ASP A 191 -6.60 5.73 0.03
C ASP A 191 -7.25 6.23 1.32
N PHE A 192 -6.44 6.62 2.30
CA PHE A 192 -6.90 7.28 3.52
C PHE A 192 -7.00 8.79 3.25
N VAL A 193 -8.16 9.36 3.54
CA VAL A 193 -8.51 10.74 3.21
C VAL A 193 -8.78 11.52 4.49
N SER A 194 -8.04 12.62 4.64
CA SER A 194 -8.21 13.64 5.67
C SER A 194 -9.42 14.50 5.30
N ASP A 195 -10.58 14.18 5.85
CA ASP A 195 -11.85 14.88 5.68
C ASP A 195 -12.60 14.93 7.03
N THR A 196 -13.82 15.45 7.07
CA THR A 196 -14.65 15.53 8.28
C THR A 196 -15.98 14.76 8.09
N PRO A 197 -16.10 13.50 8.53
CA PRO A 197 -15.06 12.68 9.17
C PRO A 197 -14.03 12.12 8.16
N PRO A 198 -12.83 11.72 8.61
CA PRO A 198 -11.87 11.03 7.76
C PRO A 198 -12.44 9.70 7.26
N TYR A 199 -11.95 9.23 6.11
CA TYR A 199 -12.41 7.96 5.54
C TYR A 199 -11.33 7.24 4.75
N ALA A 200 -11.53 5.94 4.54
CA ALA A 200 -10.69 5.13 3.67
C ALA A 200 -11.49 4.58 2.49
N LEU A 201 -10.91 4.66 1.29
CA LEU A 201 -11.40 4.01 0.07
C LEU A 201 -10.58 2.77 -0.19
N LEU A 202 -11.15 1.59 0.06
CA LEU A 202 -10.47 0.31 -0.09
C LEU A 202 -10.79 -0.30 -1.45
N LYS A 203 -9.78 -0.88 -2.08
CA LYS A 203 -9.88 -1.69 -3.30
C LYS A 203 -9.15 -2.99 -3.05
N LEU A 204 -9.88 -4.10 -3.04
CA LEU A 204 -9.35 -5.45 -2.80
C LEU A 204 -9.66 -6.35 -3.99
N HIS A 205 -8.78 -7.30 -4.26
CA HIS A 205 -8.97 -8.35 -5.27
C HIS A 205 -8.48 -9.69 -4.73
N SER A 206 -9.07 -10.78 -5.24
CA SER A 206 -8.62 -12.13 -4.90
C SER A 206 -7.17 -12.34 -5.36
N GLN A 207 -6.33 -12.86 -4.46
CA GLN A 207 -4.97 -13.28 -4.77
C GLN A 207 -4.97 -14.53 -5.65
N PHE A 208 -5.98 -15.38 -5.49
CA PHE A 208 -6.15 -16.60 -6.27
C PHE A 208 -7.13 -16.32 -7.41
N GLY A 209 -6.73 -16.64 -8.64
CA GLY A 209 -7.69 -16.71 -9.75
C GLY A 209 -8.71 -17.79 -9.46
N SER A 210 -9.99 -17.49 -9.70
CA SER A 210 -11.04 -18.50 -9.77
C SER A 210 -10.98 -19.25 -11.09
#